data_AF-A0A968FXK8-F1
#
_entry.id   AF-A0A968FXK8-F1
#
_cell.length_a   1.000
_cell.length_b   1.000
_cell.length_c   1.000
_cell.angle_alpha   90.00
_cell.angle_beta   90.00
_cell.angle_gamma   90.00
#
_symmetry.space_group_name_H-M   'P 1'
#
loop_
_entity.id
_entity.type
_entity.pdbx_description
1 polymer ?
#
loop_
_entity_poly.entity_id
_entity_poly.type
_entity_poly.pdbx_seq_one_letter_code
_entity_poly.pdbx_strand_id
1 'polypeptide(L)' 'DGVFQNVLGRGGTSSFFDDPVALAMDAEGILYVLDSKRREVLMFSADGRILNELGKNDLGEYIMEEPVDVAVTVQEV' A
#
# COMPACT_ATOMS: atom_id res chain seq x y z
N ASP A 1 -3.93 -10.00 -23.14
CA ASP A 1 -5.39 -9.82 -23.31
C ASP A 1 -6.07 -9.24 -22.07
N GLY A 2 -5.38 -9.14 -20.92
CA GLY A 2 -5.86 -8.39 -19.77
C GLY A 2 -6.88 -9.18 -18.94
N VAL A 3 -6.46 -10.32 -18.41
CA VAL A 3 -7.32 -11.19 -17.58
C VAL A 3 -7.34 -10.68 -16.15
N PHE A 4 -8.53 -10.37 -15.64
CA PHE A 4 -8.76 -10.07 -14.22
C PHE A 4 -8.33 -11.26 -13.34
N GLN A 5 -7.52 -11.00 -12.31
CA GLN A 5 -6.98 -12.03 -11.43
C GLN A 5 -7.63 -12.04 -10.04
N ASN A 6 -7.63 -10.90 -9.33
CA ASN A 6 -8.04 -10.83 -7.93
C ASN A 6 -8.56 -9.43 -7.51
N VAL A 7 -9.25 -9.37 -6.36
CA VAL A 7 -9.61 -8.12 -5.65
C VAL A 7 -8.93 -8.12 -4.27
N LEU A 8 -8.27 -7.02 -3.93
CA LEU A 8 -7.83 -6.73 -2.56
C LEU A 8 -8.79 -5.73 -1.93
N GLY A 9 -9.21 -5.98 -0.68
CA GLY A 9 -10.16 -5.12 0.02
C GLY A 9 -11.56 -5.16 -0.60
N ARG A 10 -12.45 -6.00 -0.05
CA ARG A 10 -13.89 -5.86 -0.29
C ARG A 10 -14.49 -5.09 0.86
N GLY A 11 -15.21 -3.99 0.57
CA GLY A 11 -15.87 -3.18 1.59
C GLY A 11 -16.72 -4.03 2.56
N GLY A 12 -16.57 -3.77 3.85
CA GLY A 12 -17.13 -4.53 4.97
C GLY A 12 -16.44 -4.15 6.28
N THR A 13 -16.83 -4.76 7.41
CA THR A 13 -16.28 -4.43 8.75
C THR A 13 -14.81 -4.81 8.98
N SER A 14 -14.14 -5.42 8.00
CA SER A 14 -12.74 -5.86 8.06
C SER A 14 -12.01 -5.63 6.72
N SER A 15 -12.11 -4.42 6.19
CA SER A 15 -11.33 -4.01 5.01
C SER A 15 -9.88 -3.70 5.40
N PHE A 16 -8.92 -4.06 4.53
CA PHE A 16 -7.53 -3.62 4.68
C PHE A 16 -7.40 -2.10 4.56
N PHE A 17 -8.30 -1.48 3.81
CA PHE A 17 -8.26 -0.07 3.44
C PHE A 17 -9.41 0.74 4.06
N ASP A 18 -9.14 2.01 4.34
CA ASP A 18 -10.11 3.05 4.69
C ASP A 18 -10.26 4.06 3.52
N ASP A 19 -9.16 4.65 3.04
CA ASP A 19 -9.15 5.53 1.85
C ASP A 19 -7.86 5.35 1.01
N PRO A 20 -7.77 4.29 0.18
CA PRO A 20 -6.60 4.03 -0.65
C PRO A 20 -6.57 4.99 -1.85
N VAL A 21 -5.54 5.83 -1.92
CA VAL A 21 -5.44 6.94 -2.90
C VAL A 21 -4.42 6.70 -4.00
N ALA A 22 -3.42 5.85 -3.76
CA ALA A 22 -2.36 5.59 -4.74
C ALA A 22 -1.79 4.18 -4.61
N LEU A 23 -1.17 3.70 -5.69
CA LEU A 23 -0.47 2.44 -5.72
C LEU A 23 0.78 2.50 -6.59
N ALA A 24 1.78 1.70 -6.25
CA ALA A 24 2.96 1.48 -7.06
C ALA A 24 3.42 0.03 -6.93
N MET A 25 4.14 -0.48 -7.92
CA MET A 25 4.66 -1.84 -7.91
C MET A 25 6.16 -1.81 -8.25
N ASP A 26 6.95 -2.56 -7.49
CA ASP A 26 8.38 -2.68 -7.74
C ASP A 26 8.72 -3.80 -8.74
N ALA A 27 10.02 -4.00 -9.00
CA ALA A 27 10.50 -5.02 -9.92
C ALA A 27 10.34 -6.46 -9.40
N GLU A 28 10.11 -6.64 -8.10
CA GLU A 28 9.88 -7.94 -7.45
C GLU A 28 8.39 -8.32 -7.44
N GLY A 29 7.52 -7.40 -7.86
CA GLY A 29 6.07 -7.60 -7.88
C GLY A 29 5.40 -7.33 -6.53
N ILE A 30 6.07 -6.59 -5.63
CA ILE A 30 5.46 -6.09 -4.41
C ILE A 30 4.59 -4.90 -4.77
N LEU A 31 3.32 -4.96 -4.39
CA LEU A 31 2.34 -3.89 -4.54
C LEU A 31 2.32 -3.04 -3.27
N TYR A 32 2.61 -1.76 -3.43
CA TYR A 32 2.53 -0.74 -2.40
C TYR A 32 1.23 0.02 -2.59
N VAL A 33 0.39 0.10 -1.56
CA VAL A 33 -0.87 0.85 -1.58
C VAL A 33 -0.81 1.90 -0.48
N LEU A 34 -0.91 3.17 -0.88
CA LEU A 34 -1.01 4.28 0.05
C LEU A 34 -2.47 4.46 0.46
N ASP A 35 -2.73 4.31 1.76
CA ASP A 35 -4.01 4.62 2.39
C ASP A 35 -3.92 5.96 3.12
N SER A 36 -4.59 6.97 2.56
CA SER A 36 -4.47 8.35 3.02
C SER A 36 -5.08 8.56 4.40
N LYS A 37 -6.25 7.96 4.63
CA LYS A 37 -6.95 8.11 5.90
C LYS A 37 -6.29 7.31 7.02
N ARG A 38 -5.66 6.18 6.70
CA ARG A 38 -4.83 5.43 7.66
C ARG A 38 -3.43 6.04 7.83
N ARG A 39 -2.97 6.88 6.90
CA ARG A 39 -1.62 7.45 6.88
C ARG A 39 -0.56 6.35 6.88
N GLU A 40 -0.81 5.32 6.06
CA GLU A 40 -0.04 4.09 6.00
C GLU A 40 0.14 3.67 4.54
N VAL A 41 1.30 3.13 4.21
CA VAL A 41 1.56 2.38 2.98
C VAL A 41 1.55 0.89 3.33
N LEU A 42 0.60 0.16 2.76
CA LEU A 42 0.48 -1.28 2.90
C LEU A 42 1.20 -1.98 1.75
N MET A 43 2.03 -2.96 2.06
CA MET A 43 2.80 -3.75 1.09
C MET A 43 2.16 -5.11 0.93
N PHE A 44 1.94 -5.54 -0.32
CA PHE A 44 1.35 -6.83 -0.65
C PHE A 44 2.22 -7.61 -1.62
N SER A 45 2.20 -8.94 -1.52
CA SER A 45 2.72 -9.81 -2.56
C SER A 45 1.84 -9.75 -3.82
N ALA A 46 2.37 -10.22 -4.95
CA ALA A 46 1.64 -10.30 -6.21
C ALA A 46 0.36 -11.16 -6.13
N ASP A 47 0.26 -12.09 -5.17
CA ASP A 47 -0.94 -12.90 -4.93
C ASP A 47 -1.89 -12.32 -3.85
N GLY A 48 -1.58 -11.13 -3.32
CA GLY A 48 -2.49 -10.37 -2.47
C GLY A 48 -2.34 -10.58 -0.96
N ARG A 49 -1.27 -11.23 -0.50
CA ARG A 49 -0.98 -11.35 0.94
C ARG A 49 -0.31 -10.08 1.43
N ILE A 50 -0.69 -9.59 2.60
CA ILE A 50 0.02 -8.49 3.25
C ILE A 50 1.43 -8.96 3.65
N LEU A 51 2.42 -8.15 3.30
CA LEU A 51 3.83 -8.38 3.59
C LEU A 51 4.31 -7.47 4.72
N ASN A 52 3.92 -6.20 4.69
CA ASN A 52 4.34 -5.21 5.67
C ASN A 52 3.42 -3.98 5.65
N GLU A 53 3.60 -3.11 6.64
CA GLU A 53 3.00 -1.78 6.71
C GLU A 53 4.06 -0.74 7.07
N LEU A 54 4.00 0.41 6.41
CA LEU A 54 4.85 1.56 6.67
C LEU A 54 3.97 2.74 7.02
N GLY A 55 4.29 3.41 8.11
CA GLY A 55 3.46 4.50 8.60
C GLY A 55 2.93 4.15 9.97
N LYS A 56 2.85 5.22 10.77
CA LYS A 56 2.59 5.25 12.20
C LYS A 56 3.80 4.93 13.06
N ASN A 57 3.93 5.75 14.09
CA ASN A 57 4.16 5.23 15.41
C ASN A 57 3.68 6.22 16.48
N ASP A 58 3.84 5.83 17.74
CA ASP A 58 3.57 6.71 18.87
C ASP A 58 4.76 7.66 19.18
N LEU A 59 5.97 7.50 18.59
CA LEU A 59 7.15 8.39 18.76
C LEU A 59 8.25 8.34 17.64
N GLY A 60 7.98 8.74 16.40
CA GLY A 60 8.94 8.88 15.29
C GLY A 60 9.18 7.68 14.33
N GLU A 61 8.98 7.77 13.03
CA GLU A 61 8.82 8.94 12.16
C GLU A 61 8.18 8.49 10.82
N TYR A 62 7.83 9.49 9.99
CA TYR A 62 6.87 9.52 8.88
C TYR A 62 5.42 9.77 9.30
N ILE A 63 5.17 11.03 9.69
CA ILE A 63 3.81 11.58 9.71
C ILE A 63 3.45 11.94 8.26
N MET A 64 2.66 11.06 7.65
CA MET A 64 1.96 11.37 6.42
C MET A 64 0.70 12.14 6.79
N GLU A 65 0.73 13.48 6.76
CA GLU A 65 -0.44 14.29 7.17
C GLU A 65 -1.60 14.14 6.19
N GLU A 66 -1.31 14.30 4.90
CA GLU A 66 -2.25 14.19 3.78
C GLU A 66 -1.51 13.57 2.58
N PRO A 67 -1.12 12.29 2.66
CA PRO A 67 -0.37 11.68 1.60
C PRO A 67 -1.29 11.47 0.39
N VAL A 68 -0.78 11.79 -0.79
CA VAL A 68 -1.55 11.78 -2.04
C VAL A 68 -1.05 10.75 -3.05
N ASP A 69 0.24 10.42 -3.00
CA ASP A 69 0.87 9.56 -3.98
C ASP A 69 2.03 8.76 -3.37
N VAL A 70 2.35 7.64 -4.00
CA VAL A 70 3.49 6.78 -3.67
C VAL A 70 4.24 6.42 -4.95
N ALA A 71 5.56 6.58 -4.92
CA ALA A 71 6.44 6.12 -5.98
C ALA A 71 7.50 5.20 -5.39
N VAL A 72 7.83 4.14 -6.13
CA VAL A 72 8.90 3.21 -5.77
C VAL A 72 9.98 3.25 -6.83
N THR A 73 11.24 3.23 -6.38
CA THR A 73 12.40 3.12 -7.25
C THR A 73 13.17 1.88 -6.85
N VAL A 74 13.87 1.29 -7.83
CA VAL A 74 14.96 0.38 -7.50
C VAL A 74 16.02 1.18 -6.74
N GLN A 75 16.51 0.65 -5.63
CA GLN A 75 17.68 1.23 -4.98
C GLN A 75 18.90 0.76 -5.78
N GLU A 76 19.53 1.68 -6.51
CA GLU A 76 20.85 1.42 -7.08
C GLU A 76 21.86 1.27 -5.91
N VAL A 77 22.61 0.17 -5.92
CA VAL A 77 23.64 -0.15 -4.91
C VAL A 77 24.95 0.52 -5.27
#